data_AF-A0A6P7ME12-F1
#
_entry.id   AF-A0A6P7ME12-F1
#
_cell.length_a   1.000
_cell.length_b   1.000
_cell.length_c   1.000
_cell.angle_alpha   90.00
_cell.angle_beta   90.00
_cell.angle_gamma   90.00
#
_symmetry.space_group_name_H-M   'P 1'
#
loop_
_entity.id
_entity.type
_entity.pdbx_description
1 polymer ?
#
loop_
_entity_poly.entity_id
_entity_poly.type
_entity_poly.pdbx_seq_one_letter_code
_entity_poly.pdbx_strand_id
1 'polypeptide(L)'
;MSSDEDRAREILKGFKLNWMNLRDAETGKVLWQGTEDLSVPGIEHEARVPKKILKCKAVSRELNFSSSEKLEKFRLEQKVFFRGQCLEDEFNKHYGPAESGQRYHSITNNLNKG
;
A
#
# COMPACT_ATOMS: atom_id res chain seq x y z
N MET A 1 15.52 -23.35 11.13
CA MET A 1 14.62 -22.36 10.51
C MET A 1 13.23 -22.70 11.01
N SER A 2 12.50 -21.72 11.57
CA SER A 2 11.19 -22.00 12.16
C SER A 2 10.13 -22.12 11.06
N SER A 3 9.05 -22.86 11.33
CA SER A 3 7.92 -23.03 10.39
C SER A 3 7.33 -21.70 9.90
N ASP A 4 7.43 -20.65 10.72
CA ASP A 4 6.86 -19.33 10.43
C ASP A 4 7.69 -18.57 9.39
N GLU A 5 9.02 -18.72 9.42
CA GLU A 5 9.91 -18.12 8.41
C GLU A 5 9.68 -18.75 7.03
N ASP A 6 9.50 -20.07 7.00
CA ASP A 6 9.20 -20.80 5.77
C ASP A 6 7.84 -20.37 5.21
N ARG A 7 6.82 -20.23 6.07
CA ARG A 7 5.50 -19.74 5.66
C ARG A 7 5.54 -18.31 5.12
N ALA A 8 6.29 -17.42 5.75
CA ALA A 8 6.44 -16.04 5.29
C ALA A 8 7.08 -15.97 3.89
N ARG A 9 8.06 -16.84 3.62
CA ARG A 9 8.72 -16.93 2.30
C ARG A 9 7.78 -17.46 1.22
N GLU A 10 6.95 -18.45 1.54
CA GLU A 10 5.92 -18.95 0.62
C GLU A 10 4.91 -17.87 0.26
N ILE A 11 4.41 -17.14 1.26
CA ILE A 11 3.50 -16.00 1.06
C ILE A 11 4.16 -14.97 0.14
N LEU A 12 5.38 -14.54 0.45
CA LEU A 12 6.09 -13.53 -0.35
C LEU A 12 6.32 -14.01 -1.79
N LYS A 13 6.66 -15.28 -2.00
CA LYS A 13 6.87 -15.86 -3.34
C LYS A 13 5.58 -15.87 -4.17
N GLY A 14 4.43 -16.05 -3.54
CA GLY A 14 3.12 -16.07 -4.18
C GLY A 14 2.38 -14.72 -4.20
N PHE A 15 2.93 -13.69 -3.56
CA PHE A 15 2.30 -12.37 -3.46
C PHE A 15 2.79 -11.46 -4.58
N LYS A 16 1.86 -10.71 -5.18
CA LYS A 16 2.16 -9.72 -6.21
C LYS A 16 1.21 -8.55 -6.13
N LEU A 17 1.73 -7.32 -6.04
CA LEU A 17 0.94 -6.13 -6.30
C LEU A 17 0.77 -5.95 -7.80
N ASN A 18 -0.47 -6.02 -8.28
CA ASN A 18 -0.79 -5.92 -9.71
C ASN A 18 -0.86 -4.46 -10.17
N TRP A 19 -1.50 -3.61 -9.37
CA TRP A 19 -1.59 -2.18 -9.62
C TRP A 19 -1.99 -1.43 -8.35
N MET A 20 -1.70 -0.13 -8.37
CA MET A 20 -2.13 0.82 -7.36
C MET A 20 -2.62 2.11 -8.02
N ASN A 21 -3.66 2.72 -7.45
CA ASN A 21 -4.07 4.08 -7.83
C ASN A 21 -4.25 4.97 -6.60
N LEU A 22 -4.01 6.27 -6.80
CA LEU A 22 -4.24 7.33 -5.83
C LEU A 22 -5.22 8.33 -6.42
N ARG A 23 -6.27 8.64 -5.67
CA ARG A 23 -7.33 9.58 -6.03
C ARG A 23 -7.47 10.64 -4.96
N ASP A 24 -7.87 11.82 -5.38
CA ASP A 24 -8.42 12.80 -4.46
C ASP A 24 -9.69 12.22 -3.84
N ALA A 25 -9.75 12.11 -2.51
CA ALA A 25 -10.87 11.43 -1.82
C ALA A 25 -12.19 12.22 -1.88
N GLU A 26 -12.14 13.55 -2.09
CA GLU A 26 -13.34 14.39 -2.16
C GLU A 26 -13.94 14.37 -3.57
N THR A 27 -13.08 14.38 -4.60
CA THR A 27 -13.53 14.50 -6.01
C THR A 27 -13.49 13.18 -6.79
N GLY A 28 -12.80 12.16 -6.28
CA GLY A 28 -12.56 10.89 -6.98
C GLY A 28 -11.57 10.98 -8.16
N LYS A 29 -11.00 12.17 -8.41
CA LYS A 29 -10.06 12.41 -9.52
C LYS A 29 -8.78 11.60 -9.34
N VAL A 30 -8.38 10.86 -10.37
CA VAL A 30 -7.09 10.15 -10.39
C VAL A 30 -5.94 11.15 -10.35
N LEU A 31 -5.05 10.97 -9.38
CA LEU A 31 -3.83 11.74 -9.20
C LEU A 31 -2.62 10.96 -9.70
N TRP A 32 -2.60 9.64 -9.47
CA TRP A 32 -1.52 8.76 -9.89
C TRP A 32 -2.04 7.32 -10.06
N GLN A 33 -1.40 6.57 -10.95
CA GLN A 33 -1.62 5.15 -11.14
C GLN A 33 -0.30 4.49 -11.54
N GLY A 34 -0.06 3.28 -11.03
CA GLY A 34 1.10 2.47 -11.38
C GLY A 34 0.73 0.99 -11.44
N THR A 35 1.49 0.23 -12.24
CA THR A 35 1.35 -1.22 -12.43
C THR A 35 2.61 -1.97 -12.00
N GLU A 36 3.55 -1.27 -11.36
CA GLU A 36 4.77 -1.85 -10.81
C GLU A 36 4.44 -2.61 -9.51
N ASP A 37 5.17 -3.71 -9.30
CA ASP A 37 5.03 -4.50 -8.08
C ASP A 37 5.88 -3.88 -6.95
N LEU A 38 5.27 -2.92 -6.26
CA LEU A 38 5.89 -2.23 -5.13
C LEU A 38 6.02 -3.09 -3.86
N SER A 39 5.61 -4.36 -3.91
CA SER A 39 5.74 -5.29 -2.77
C SER A 39 7.11 -6.00 -2.73
N VAL A 40 7.90 -5.92 -3.81
CA VAL A 40 9.20 -6.59 -3.89
C VAL A 40 10.20 -5.94 -2.91
N PRO A 41 10.74 -6.68 -1.93
CA PRO A 41 11.69 -6.15 -0.96
C PRO A 41 13.12 -6.10 -1.51
N GLY A 42 13.99 -5.37 -0.82
CA GLY A 42 15.42 -5.31 -1.14
C GLY A 42 15.79 -4.34 -2.27
N ILE A 43 14.81 -3.65 -2.84
CA ILE A 43 15.00 -2.58 -3.82
C ILE A 43 14.25 -1.33 -3.40
N GLU A 44 14.77 -0.17 -3.79
CA GLU A 44 14.08 1.10 -3.63
C GLU A 44 13.23 1.37 -4.89
N HIS A 45 11.93 1.52 -4.69
CA HIS A 45 10.99 1.81 -5.77
C HIS A 45 10.77 3.33 -5.90
N GLU A 46 10.64 3.83 -7.14
CA GLU A 46 10.39 5.26 -7.40
C GLU A 46 8.96 5.47 -7.91
N ALA A 47 8.20 6.37 -7.28
CA ALA A 47 6.88 6.79 -7.75
C ALA A 47 6.82 8.31 -7.98
N ARG A 48 6.56 8.72 -9.23
CA ARG A 48 6.41 10.15 -9.59
C ARG A 48 4.97 10.61 -9.45
N VAL A 49 4.63 11.09 -8.26
CA VAL A 49 3.29 11.62 -7.95
C VAL A 49 3.21 13.14 -8.19
N PRO A 50 2.07 13.68 -8.66
CA PRO A 50 1.97 15.11 -8.93
C PRO A 50 1.85 15.92 -7.64
N LYS A 51 2.57 17.05 -7.54
CA LYS A 51 2.60 17.93 -6.35
C LYS A 51 1.22 18.34 -5.81
N LYS A 52 0.19 18.38 -6.67
CA LYS A 52 -1.19 18.67 -6.27
C LYS A 52 -1.76 17.69 -5.23
N ILE A 53 -1.20 16.48 -5.12
CA ILE A 53 -1.62 15.49 -4.10
C ILE A 53 -1.44 16.01 -2.67
N LEU A 54 -0.46 16.88 -2.45
CA LEU A 54 -0.20 17.52 -1.15
C LEU A 54 -1.30 18.53 -0.76
N LYS A 55 -2.13 18.95 -1.72
CA LYS A 55 -3.26 19.87 -1.48
C LYS A 55 -4.56 19.14 -1.14
N CYS A 56 -4.64 17.84 -1.41
CA CYS A 56 -5.82 17.03 -1.11
C CYS A 56 -6.00 16.94 0.41
N LYS A 57 -7.24 17.10 0.90
CA LYS A 57 -7.55 16.87 2.33
C LYS A 57 -7.31 15.41 2.72
N ALA A 58 -7.68 14.50 1.84
CA ALA A 58 -7.42 13.08 1.96
C ALA A 58 -7.17 12.48 0.57
N VAL A 59 -6.38 11.41 0.55
CA VAL A 59 -6.07 10.63 -0.65
C VAL A 59 -6.69 9.24 -0.46
N SER A 60 -7.52 8.88 -1.41
CA SER A 60 -8.02 7.52 -1.53
C SER A 60 -7.00 6.67 -2.29
N ARG A 61 -6.62 5.53 -1.73
CA ARG A 61 -5.70 4.57 -2.31
C ARG A 61 -6.39 3.24 -2.54
N GLU A 62 -6.31 2.76 -3.76
CA GLU A 62 -6.81 1.45 -4.17
C GLU A 62 -5.62 0.58 -4.60
N LEU A 63 -5.60 -0.64 -4.07
CA LEU A 63 -4.59 -1.65 -4.34
C LEU A 63 -5.29 -2.87 -4.94
N ASN A 64 -4.65 -3.50 -5.91
CA ASN A 64 -5.02 -4.84 -6.33
C ASN A 64 -3.78 -5.71 -6.29
N PHE A 65 -3.94 -6.87 -5.67
CA PHE A 65 -2.86 -7.84 -5.56
C PHE A 65 -3.40 -9.24 -5.78
N SER A 66 -2.47 -10.15 -5.99
CA SER A 66 -2.72 -11.59 -6.05
C SER A 66 -1.88 -12.27 -4.97
N SER A 67 -2.40 -13.35 -4.41
CA SER A 67 -1.69 -14.21 -3.45
C SER A 67 -2.00 -15.66 -3.77
N SER A 68 -0.97 -16.49 -3.95
CA SER A 68 -1.14 -17.95 -4.02
C SER A 68 -1.55 -18.55 -2.68
N GLU A 69 -1.10 -17.92 -1.60
CA GLU A 69 -1.38 -18.35 -0.23
C GLU A 69 -2.60 -17.63 0.34
N LYS A 70 -3.42 -18.35 1.10
CA LYS A 70 -4.49 -17.74 1.88
C LYS A 70 -3.89 -16.96 3.04
N LEU A 71 -4.35 -15.71 3.21
CA LEU A 71 -3.97 -14.85 4.32
C LEU A 71 -5.18 -14.63 5.23
N GLU A 72 -5.07 -14.90 6.52
CA GLU A 72 -6.23 -14.79 7.45
C GLU A 72 -6.41 -13.37 8.01
N LYS A 73 -5.31 -12.66 8.27
CA LYS A 73 -5.29 -11.33 8.88
C LYS A 73 -4.36 -10.39 8.12
N PHE A 74 -4.57 -10.28 6.81
CA PHE A 74 -3.72 -9.41 6.00
C PHE A 74 -3.86 -7.96 6.44
N ARG A 75 -2.73 -7.31 6.67
CA ARG A 75 -2.65 -5.91 7.08
C ARG A 75 -1.43 -5.23 6.47
N LEU A 76 -1.53 -3.92 6.31
CA LEU A 76 -0.43 -3.07 5.88
C LEU A 76 -0.14 -2.02 6.94
N GLU A 77 1.09 -2.00 7.41
CA GLU A 77 1.66 -0.94 8.23
C GLU A 77 2.58 -0.10 7.35
N GLN A 78 2.39 1.22 7.34
CA GLN A 78 3.18 2.13 6.51
C GLN A 78 3.70 3.30 7.34
N LYS A 79 4.97 3.65 7.10
CA LYS A 79 5.61 4.84 7.65
C LYS A 79 6.01 5.78 6.54
N VAL A 80 5.88 7.09 6.78
CA VAL A 80 6.28 8.15 5.87
C VAL A 80 7.49 8.86 6.44
N PHE A 81 8.58 8.90 5.68
CA PHE A 81 9.81 9.58 6.07
C PHE A 81 10.09 10.77 5.18
N PHE A 82 10.53 11.87 5.78
CA PHE A 82 11.11 13.01 5.08
C PHE A 82 12.49 13.29 5.65
N ARG A 83 13.53 13.16 4.82
CA ARG A 83 14.94 13.34 5.21
C ARG A 83 15.32 12.53 6.47
N GLY A 84 14.86 11.28 6.53
CA GLY A 84 15.13 10.37 7.65
C GLY A 84 14.28 10.58 8.90
N GLN A 85 13.47 11.65 8.96
CA GLN A 85 12.52 11.86 10.05
C GLN A 85 11.17 11.22 9.72
N CYS A 86 10.62 10.45 10.66
CA CYS A 86 9.29 9.87 10.51
C CYS A 86 8.24 10.96 10.72
N LEU A 87 7.45 11.23 9.68
CA LEU A 87 6.34 12.19 9.73
C LEU A 87 5.03 11.53 10.11
N GLU A 88 4.83 10.27 9.69
CA GLU A 88 3.63 9.50 9.97
C GLU A 88 4.03 8.04 10.19
N ASP A 89 3.60 7.42 11.29
CA ASP A 89 3.83 6.01 11.61
C ASP A 89 2.55 5.22 11.94
N GLU A 90 1.40 5.90 11.98
CA GLU A 90 0.12 5.32 12.41
C GLU A 90 -0.74 4.75 11.26
N PHE A 91 -0.26 4.74 10.01
CA PHE A 91 -1.05 4.13 8.94
C PHE A 91 -1.03 2.60 9.09
N ASN A 92 -2.09 2.07 9.70
CA ASN A 92 -2.31 0.64 9.87
C ASN A 92 -3.67 0.26 9.27
N LYS A 93 -3.66 -0.45 8.14
CA LYS A 93 -4.88 -0.91 7.47
C LYS A 93 -5.02 -2.42 7.57
N HIS A 94 -6.09 -2.85 8.22
CA HIS A 94 -6.54 -4.24 8.24
C HIS A 94 -7.44 -4.51 7.03
N TYR A 95 -7.10 -5.54 6.26
CA TYR A 95 -7.84 -5.98 5.09
C TYR A 95 -8.64 -7.27 5.35
N GLY A 96 -8.29 -8.00 6.42
CA GLY A 96 -8.96 -9.25 6.77
C GLY A 96 -8.45 -10.44 5.95
N PRO A 97 -9.30 -11.44 5.68
CA PRO A 97 -8.94 -12.55 4.81
C PRO A 97 -8.62 -12.07 3.40
N ALA A 98 -7.53 -12.57 2.82
CA ALA A 98 -7.12 -12.22 1.46
C ALA A 98 -6.80 -13.43 0.59
N GLU A 99 -7.27 -13.35 -0.65
CA GLU A 99 -7.15 -14.35 -1.71
C GLU A 99 -6.83 -13.67 -3.05
N SER A 100 -6.41 -14.46 -4.04
CA SER A 100 -6.02 -13.96 -5.36
C SER A 100 -7.13 -13.17 -6.06
N GLY A 101 -6.77 -12.05 -6.70
CA GLY A 101 -7.68 -11.25 -7.53
C GLY A 101 -8.54 -10.25 -6.76
N GLN A 102 -8.39 -10.15 -5.43
CA GLN A 102 -9.16 -9.19 -4.64
C GLN A 102 -8.64 -7.75 -4.79
N ARG A 103 -9.57 -6.81 -4.66
CA ARG A 103 -9.32 -5.37 -4.75
C ARG A 103 -9.57 -4.76 -3.38
N TYR A 104 -8.59 -4.02 -2.90
CA TYR A 104 -8.62 -3.43 -1.57
C TYR A 104 -8.58 -1.91 -1.66
N HIS A 105 -9.43 -1.29 -0.86
CA HIS A 105 -9.58 0.14 -0.81
C HIS A 105 -9.19 0.66 0.58
N SER A 106 -8.42 1.74 0.61
CA SER A 106 -8.01 2.43 1.82
C SER A 106 -8.08 3.93 1.61
N ILE A 107 -8.47 4.68 2.65
CA ILE A 107 -8.42 6.14 2.64
C ILE A 107 -7.31 6.55 3.60
N THR A 108 -6.42 7.43 3.14
CA THR A 108 -5.36 8.04 3.95
C THR A 108 -5.68 9.52 4.06
N ASN A 109 -5.83 10.03 5.27
CA ASN A 109 -5.96 11.47 5.48
C ASN A 109 -4.59 12.11 5.33
N ASN A 110 -4.47 13.22 4.60
CA ASN A 110 -3.22 13.97 4.56
C ASN A 110 -3.11 14.78 5.85
N LEU A 111 -2.08 14.49 6.66
CA LEU A 111 -1.86 15.18 7.94
C LEU A 111 -1.31 16.62 7.78
N ASN A 112 -0.98 17.06 6.56
CA ASN A 112 -0.48 18.42 6.26
C ASN A 112 -1.53 19.55 6.37
N LYS A 113 -2.53 19.43 7.26
CA LYS A 113 -3.43 20.53 7.63
C LYS A 113 -3.35 20.87 9.11
N GLY A 114 -2.12 20.96 9.62
CA GLY A 114 -1.76 21.72 10.82
C GLY A 114 -1.11 23.03 10.41
#